data_AF-A0A382NMJ5-F1
#
_entry.id   AF-A0A382NMJ5-F1
#
_cell.length_a   1.000
_cell.length_b   1.000
_cell.length_c   1.000
_cell.angle_alpha   90.00
_cell.angle_beta   90.00
_cell.angle_gamma   90.00
#
_symmetry.space_group_name_H-M   'P 1'
#
loop_
_entity.id
_entity.type
_entity.pdbx_description
1 polymer ?
#
loop_
_entity_poly.entity_id
_entity_poly.type
_entity_poly.pdbx_seq_one_letter_code
_entity_poly.pdbx_strand_id
1 'polypeptide(L)'
;MTKKHTWSLIQCSGCAKHFGKFSNSIHKCPYCGDHSNEDDTILISTNDQSLLGATISELNTPLSLKTKIHTQSVSIGKTFHEDRKYDSEFILECLQQAVDEKDVITKENLVTTLISKGVVTQIEKIMEEVEFEGLLLRIS
;
A
#
# COMPACT_ATOMS: atom_id res chain seq x y z
N MET A 1 32.89 26.28 -3.83
CA MET A 1 31.84 25.58 -4.61
C MET A 1 31.74 24.16 -4.06
N THR A 2 30.74 23.86 -3.23
CA THR A 2 30.54 22.52 -2.66
C THR A 2 30.14 21.56 -3.77
N LYS A 3 30.94 20.52 -4.02
CA LYS A 3 30.60 19.47 -4.98
C LYS A 3 29.31 18.80 -4.50
N LYS A 4 28.23 18.96 -5.26
CA LYS A 4 26.94 18.34 -4.93
C LYS A 4 27.09 16.83 -5.20
N HIS A 5 26.90 16.04 -4.15
CA HIS A 5 27.02 14.59 -4.19
C HIS A 5 25.78 13.99 -4.88
N THR A 6 25.91 13.65 -6.15
CA THR A 6 24.86 13.02 -6.96
C THR A 6 25.06 11.51 -7.03
N TRP A 7 23.95 10.78 -6.95
CA TRP A 7 23.87 9.38 -7.32
C TRP A 7 23.48 9.25 -8.79
N SER A 8 23.97 8.21 -9.45
CA SER A 8 23.61 7.86 -10.82
C SER A 8 23.08 6.43 -10.89
N LEU A 9 22.01 6.25 -11.65
CA LEU A 9 21.46 4.95 -12.02
C LEU A 9 22.18 4.46 -13.28
N ILE A 10 22.80 3.29 -13.20
CA ILE A 10 23.58 2.70 -14.28
C ILE A 10 22.95 1.39 -14.70
N GLN A 11 22.84 1.17 -16.00
CA GLN A 11 22.58 -0.14 -16.60
C GLN A 11 23.91 -0.79 -16.99
N CYS A 12 24.19 -1.96 -16.42
CA CYS A 12 25.40 -2.73 -16.76
C CYS A 12 25.32 -3.27 -18.19
N SER A 13 26.34 -3.01 -19.00
CA SER A 13 26.48 -3.56 -20.35
C SER A 13 26.58 -5.10 -20.39
N GLY A 14 27.21 -5.72 -19.38
CA GLY A 14 27.43 -7.18 -19.34
C GLY A 14 26.23 -8.02 -18.93
N CYS A 15 25.46 -7.59 -17.92
CA CYS A 15 24.34 -8.38 -17.38
C CYS A 15 22.97 -7.68 -17.47
N ALA A 16 22.91 -6.48 -18.05
CA ALA A 16 21.71 -5.64 -18.17
C ALA A 16 21.02 -5.29 -16.85
N LYS A 17 21.63 -5.59 -15.69
CA LYS A 17 21.12 -5.20 -14.36
C LYS A 17 21.42 -3.74 -14.08
N HIS A 18 20.53 -3.14 -13.29
CA HIS A 18 20.60 -1.75 -12.89
C HIS A 18 21.19 -1.61 -11.49
N PHE A 19 22.04 -0.62 -11.25
CA PHE A 19 22.59 -0.34 -9.92
C PHE A 19 22.89 1.14 -9.73
N GLY A 20 23.06 1.53 -8.46
CA GLY A 20 23.37 2.90 -8.06
C GLY A 20 24.87 3.10 -7.95
N LYS A 21 25.35 4.26 -8.40
CA LYS A 21 26.73 4.70 -8.30
C LYS A 21 26.81 6.10 -7.73
N PHE A 22 27.80 6.37 -6.91
CA PHE A 22 28.08 7.72 -6.44
C PHE A 22 28.94 8.50 -7.44
N SER A 23 28.75 9.82 -7.54
CA SER A 23 29.53 10.64 -8.46
C SER A 23 31.05 10.51 -8.19
N ASN A 24 31.82 10.32 -9.26
CA ASN A 24 33.28 10.11 -9.25
C ASN A 24 33.80 8.86 -8.51
N SER A 25 32.97 7.85 -8.22
CA SER A 25 33.50 6.56 -7.74
C SER A 25 33.98 5.68 -8.91
N ILE A 26 34.98 4.83 -8.67
CA ILE A 26 35.27 3.69 -9.54
C ILE A 26 34.27 2.59 -9.16
N HIS A 27 33.64 1.94 -10.13
CA HIS A 27 32.63 0.92 -9.86
C HIS A 27 32.89 -0.38 -10.61
N LYS A 28 32.44 -1.47 -10.01
CA LYS A 28 32.21 -2.77 -10.68
C LYS A 28 30.73 -3.08 -10.54
N CYS A 29 30.18 -3.82 -11.50
CA CYS A 29 28.81 -4.28 -11.38
C CYS A 29 28.68 -5.17 -10.13
N PRO A 30 27.78 -4.85 -9.18
CA PRO A 30 27.60 -5.66 -7.98
C PRO A 30 26.92 -7.01 -8.28
N TYR A 31 26.39 -7.21 -9.49
CA TYR A 31 25.68 -8.43 -9.88
C TYR A 31 26.56 -9.43 -10.63
N CYS A 32 27.32 -8.98 -11.65
CA CYS A 32 28.19 -9.86 -12.44
C CYS A 32 29.69 -9.71 -12.16
N GLY A 33 30.11 -8.66 -11.44
CA GLY A 33 31.51 -8.40 -11.14
C GLY A 33 32.32 -7.77 -12.27
N ASP A 34 31.71 -7.55 -13.45
CA ASP A 34 32.36 -6.85 -14.56
C ASP A 34 32.76 -5.43 -14.14
N HIS A 35 33.88 -4.99 -14.69
CA HIS A 35 34.38 -3.63 -14.44
C HIS A 35 33.53 -2.65 -15.25
N SER A 36 33.42 -1.42 -14.75
CA SER A 36 32.78 -0.33 -15.48
C SER A 36 33.35 -0.23 -16.90
N ASN A 37 32.53 -0.54 -17.91
CA ASN A 37 32.88 -0.32 -19.31
C ASN A 37 32.42 1.08 -19.74
N GLU A 38 33.05 1.65 -20.78
CA GLU A 38 32.60 2.89 -21.40
C GLU A 38 31.16 2.79 -21.95
N ASP A 39 30.69 1.55 -22.19
CA ASP A 39 29.35 1.24 -22.67
C ASP A 39 28.26 1.20 -21.58
N ASP A 40 28.62 1.39 -20.30
CA ASP A 40 27.64 1.47 -19.22
C ASP A 40 26.74 2.70 -19.41
N THR A 41 25.42 2.47 -19.53
CA THR A 41 24.46 3.55 -19.78
C THR A 41 24.02 4.20 -18.47
N ILE A 42 24.22 5.52 -18.34
CA ILE A 42 23.68 6.31 -17.24
C ILE A 42 22.26 6.73 -17.60
N LEU A 43 21.27 6.25 -16.84
CA LEU A 43 19.86 6.50 -17.10
C LEU A 43 19.36 7.76 -16.38
N ILE A 44 19.77 7.95 -15.12
CA ILE A 44 19.27 9.03 -14.25
C ILE A 44 20.41 9.47 -13.33
N SER A 45 20.47 10.76 -13.00
CA SER A 45 21.24 11.24 -11.85
C SER A 45 20.33 11.97 -10.86
N THR A 46 20.38 11.59 -9.59
CA THR A 46 19.51 12.10 -8.52
C THR A 46 20.31 12.33 -7.24
N ASN A 47 19.85 13.27 -6.41
CA ASN A 47 20.38 13.42 -5.04
C ASN A 47 19.53 12.66 -4.01
N ASP A 48 18.42 12.06 -4.44
CA ASP A 48 17.50 11.30 -3.60
C ASP A 48 17.83 9.81 -3.69
N GLN A 49 18.41 9.29 -2.61
CA GLN A 49 18.79 7.88 -2.49
C GLN A 49 17.57 6.95 -2.41
N SER A 50 16.46 7.40 -1.80
CA SER A 50 15.23 6.61 -1.67
C SER A 50 14.59 6.41 -3.04
N LEU A 51 14.50 7.49 -3.82
CA LEU A 51 14.04 7.42 -5.22
C LEU A 51 14.92 6.50 -6.05
N LEU A 52 16.25 6.60 -5.93
CA LEU A 52 17.18 5.72 -6.65
C LEU A 52 16.95 4.24 -6.31
N GLY A 53 16.82 3.91 -5.03
CA GLY A 53 16.61 2.54 -4.56
C GLY A 53 15.29 1.95 -5.07
N ALA A 54 14.22 2.74 -5.05
CA ALA A 54 12.92 2.35 -5.60
C ALA A 54 13.03 2.03 -7.11
N THR A 55 13.63 2.93 -7.89
CA THR A 55 13.80 2.76 -9.33
C THR A 55 14.66 1.55 -9.69
N ILE A 56 15.78 1.33 -8.97
CA ILE A 56 16.62 0.13 -9.17
C ILE A 56 15.81 -1.14 -8.93
N SER A 57 15.05 -1.17 -7.84
CA SER A 57 14.24 -2.33 -7.48
C SER A 57 13.19 -2.62 -8.56
N GLU A 58 12.53 -1.57 -9.04
CA GLU A 58 11.53 -1.70 -10.10
C GLU A 58 12.13 -2.23 -11.42
N LEU A 59 13.25 -1.67 -11.87
CA LEU A 59 13.89 -2.07 -13.12
C LEU A 59 14.50 -3.48 -13.07
N ASN A 60 14.97 -3.91 -11.89
CA ASN A 60 15.55 -5.24 -11.72
C ASN A 60 14.53 -6.35 -11.43
N THR A 61 13.28 -6.00 -11.11
CA THR A 61 12.22 -6.98 -10.84
C THR A 61 11.71 -7.59 -12.16
N PRO A 62 11.85 -8.92 -12.36
CA PRO A 62 11.31 -9.60 -13.53
C PRO A 62 9.81 -9.41 -13.66
N LEU A 63 9.32 -9.30 -14.91
CA LEU A 63 7.89 -9.11 -15.18
C LEU A 63 7.02 -10.21 -14.56
N SER A 64 7.48 -11.47 -14.59
CA SER A 64 6.78 -12.60 -13.99
C SER A 64 6.55 -12.43 -12.47
N LEU A 65 7.48 -11.78 -11.76
CA LEU A 65 7.33 -11.46 -10.34
C LEU A 65 6.46 -10.23 -10.13
N LYS A 66 6.55 -9.20 -10.99
CA LYS A 66 5.63 -8.05 -10.95
C LYS A 66 4.18 -8.50 -11.11
N THR A 67 3.92 -9.40 -12.06
CA THR A 67 2.58 -9.96 -12.28
C THR A 67 2.14 -10.80 -11.09
N LYS A 68 2.99 -11.67 -10.53
CA LYS A 68 2.65 -12.44 -9.33
C LYS A 68 2.32 -11.56 -8.14
N ILE A 69 3.11 -10.52 -7.88
CA ILE A 69 2.85 -9.55 -6.81
C ILE A 69 1.54 -8.82 -7.09
N HIS A 70 1.29 -8.37 -8.32
CA HIS A 70 0.03 -7.71 -8.67
C HIS A 70 -1.18 -8.63 -8.49
N THR A 71 -1.10 -9.88 -8.97
CA THR A 71 -2.15 -10.88 -8.80
C THR A 71 -2.36 -11.23 -7.33
N GLN A 72 -1.28 -11.34 -6.55
CA GLN A 72 -1.35 -11.56 -5.11
C GLN A 72 -1.96 -10.36 -4.41
N SER A 73 -1.55 -9.13 -4.70
CA SER A 73 -2.15 -7.91 -4.13
C SER A 73 -3.61 -7.73 -4.50
N VAL A 74 -4.04 -8.15 -5.70
CA VAL A 74 -5.46 -8.17 -6.08
C VAL A 74 -6.21 -9.29 -5.33
N SER A 75 -5.59 -10.45 -5.15
CA SER A 75 -6.20 -11.53 -4.35
C SER A 75 -6.28 -11.14 -2.87
N ILE A 76 -5.24 -10.52 -2.34
CA ILE A 76 -5.13 -10.01 -0.98
C ILE A 76 -6.07 -8.81 -0.80
N GLY A 77 -6.24 -7.93 -1.78
CA GLY A 77 -7.23 -6.86 -1.76
C GLY A 77 -8.68 -7.36 -1.79
N LYS A 78 -8.92 -8.55 -2.35
CA LYS A 78 -10.19 -9.27 -2.22
C LYS A 78 -10.32 -9.99 -0.86
N THR A 79 -9.21 -10.39 -0.24
CA THR A 79 -9.18 -11.00 1.11
C THR A 79 -9.15 -9.97 2.25
N PHE A 80 -8.73 -8.72 2.00
CA PHE A 80 -8.75 -7.63 3.00
C PHE A 80 -10.15 -7.10 3.30
N HIS A 81 -11.19 -7.66 2.66
CA HIS A 81 -12.56 -7.50 3.09
C HIS A 81 -12.98 -8.48 4.20
N GLU A 82 -12.08 -9.32 4.70
CA GLU A 82 -12.35 -10.21 5.83
C GLU A 82 -11.53 -9.84 7.07
N ASP A 83 -12.27 -9.55 8.14
CA ASP A 83 -11.89 -9.65 9.55
C ASP A 83 -10.98 -8.56 10.15
N ARG A 84 -11.39 -7.29 10.08
CA ARG A 84 -11.61 -6.67 11.39
C ARG A 84 -12.85 -7.35 11.93
N LYS A 85 -12.68 -8.39 12.76
CA LYS A 85 -13.74 -8.82 13.66
C LYS A 85 -14.05 -7.60 14.50
N TYR A 86 -15.04 -6.83 14.08
CA TYR A 86 -15.67 -5.84 14.92
C TYR A 86 -16.23 -6.65 16.07
N ASP A 87 -15.57 -6.57 17.23
CA ASP A 87 -16.09 -7.21 18.41
C ASP A 87 -17.44 -6.57 18.76
N SER A 88 -18.26 -7.29 19.51
CA SER A 88 -19.59 -6.82 19.90
C SER A 88 -19.52 -5.47 20.63
N GLU A 89 -18.41 -5.19 21.31
CA GLU A 89 -18.14 -3.93 22.00
C GLU A 89 -17.99 -2.76 21.01
N PHE A 90 -17.20 -2.92 19.95
CA PHE A 90 -17.06 -1.91 18.90
C PHE A 90 -18.39 -1.63 18.19
N ILE A 91 -19.17 -2.67 17.88
CA ILE A 91 -20.48 -2.50 17.24
C ILE A 91 -21.43 -1.74 18.18
N LEU A 92 -21.47 -2.10 19.47
CA LEU A 92 -22.29 -1.40 20.45
C LEU A 92 -21.90 0.07 20.59
N GLU A 93 -20.61 0.40 20.61
CA GLU A 93 -20.12 1.78 20.65
C GLU A 93 -20.57 2.56 19.40
N CYS A 94 -20.50 1.94 18.22
CA CYS A 94 -20.97 2.55 16.98
C CYS A 94 -22.47 2.81 17.00
N LEU A 95 -23.26 1.87 17.53
CA LEU A 95 -24.71 2.03 17.67
C LEU A 95 -25.03 3.20 18.60
N GLN A 96 -24.42 3.26 19.78
CA GLN A 96 -24.64 4.34 20.75
C GLN A 96 -24.29 5.73 20.18
N GLN A 97 -23.27 5.81 19.33
CA GLN A 97 -22.87 7.07 18.69
C GLN A 97 -23.73 7.44 17.48
N ALA A 98 -24.42 6.48 16.89
CA ALA A 98 -25.32 6.70 15.75
C ALA A 98 -26.75 7.07 16.16
N VAL A 99 -27.08 6.93 17.46
CA VAL A 99 -28.36 7.32 18.04
C VAL A 99 -28.54 8.84 18.00
N ASP A 100 -29.68 9.28 17.49
CA ASP A 100 -30.09 10.68 17.53
C ASP A 100 -30.70 11.08 18.89
N GLU A 101 -31.08 12.35 19.01
CA GLU A 101 -31.70 12.92 20.22
C GLU A 101 -33.07 12.33 20.60
N LYS A 102 -33.64 11.45 19.76
CA LYS A 102 -34.92 10.77 19.98
C LYS A 102 -34.76 9.26 20.18
N ASP A 103 -33.54 8.80 20.46
CA ASP A 103 -33.19 7.39 20.57
C ASP A 103 -33.42 6.59 19.28
N VAL A 104 -33.38 7.26 18.11
CA VAL A 104 -33.56 6.64 16.80
C VAL A 104 -32.24 6.58 16.04
N ILE A 105 -31.95 5.42 15.45
CA ILE A 105 -30.82 5.23 14.55
C ILE A 105 -31.34 5.24 13.11
N THR A 106 -30.92 6.22 12.32
CA THR A 106 -31.13 6.21 10.87
C THR A 106 -29.99 5.47 10.19
N LYS A 107 -30.26 4.91 9.01
CA LYS A 107 -29.23 4.27 8.20
C LYS A 107 -28.10 5.24 7.89
N GLU A 108 -28.44 6.48 7.56
CA GLU A 108 -27.49 7.54 7.21
C GLU A 108 -26.55 7.88 8.37
N ASN A 109 -27.08 7.97 9.60
CA ASN A 109 -26.28 8.24 10.80
C ASN A 109 -25.34 7.06 11.08
N LEU A 110 -25.86 5.83 11.02
CA LEU A 110 -25.05 4.63 11.24
C LEU A 110 -23.93 4.48 10.20
N VAL A 111 -24.23 4.74 8.93
CA VAL A 111 -23.24 4.76 7.83
C VAL A 111 -22.14 5.77 8.13
N THR A 112 -22.52 6.99 8.53
CA THR A 112 -21.56 8.06 8.83
C THR A 112 -20.65 7.69 10.00
N THR A 113 -21.22 7.15 11.07
CA THR A 113 -20.47 6.71 12.25
C THR A 113 -19.51 5.57 11.91
N LEU A 114 -19.98 4.55 11.19
CA LEU A 114 -19.17 3.40 10.77
C LEU A 114 -18.01 3.81 9.85
N ILE A 115 -18.26 4.67 8.86
CA ILE A 115 -17.23 5.20 7.96
C ILE A 115 -16.19 6.01 8.76
N SER A 116 -16.62 6.84 9.72
CA SER A 116 -15.69 7.63 10.54
C SER A 116 -14.76 6.75 11.39
N LYS A 117 -15.20 5.53 11.74
CA LYS A 117 -14.40 4.52 12.45
C LYS A 117 -13.66 3.55 11.51
N GLY A 118 -13.66 3.80 10.20
CA GLY A 118 -12.92 3.02 9.21
C GLY A 118 -13.59 1.70 8.82
N VAL A 119 -14.91 1.59 8.99
CA VAL A 119 -15.76 0.50 8.50
C VAL A 119 -16.38 0.91 7.18
N VAL A 120 -16.01 0.22 6.10
CA VAL A 120 -16.35 0.64 4.72
C VAL A 120 -17.36 -0.30 4.07
N THR A 121 -17.64 -1.48 4.64
CA THR A 121 -18.48 -2.48 3.97
C THR A 121 -19.28 -3.35 4.95
N GLN A 122 -20.52 -3.67 4.55
CA GLN A 122 -21.51 -4.58 5.20
C GLN A 122 -22.49 -3.98 6.23
N ILE A 123 -22.96 -2.75 6.01
CA ILE A 123 -23.91 -2.06 6.91
C ILE A 123 -25.24 -2.83 7.03
N GLU A 124 -25.76 -3.33 5.91
CA GLU A 124 -27.00 -4.12 5.88
C GLU A 124 -26.87 -5.39 6.72
N LYS A 125 -25.73 -6.08 6.61
CA LYS A 125 -25.45 -7.29 7.39
C LYS A 125 -25.32 -6.98 8.88
N ILE A 126 -24.64 -5.89 9.23
CA ILE A 126 -24.55 -5.42 10.63
C ILE A 126 -25.94 -5.11 11.16
N MET A 127 -26.79 -4.41 10.40
CA MET A 127 -28.16 -4.10 10.80
C MET A 127 -29.01 -5.36 11.00
N GLU A 128 -28.86 -6.37 10.13
CA GLU A 128 -29.54 -7.66 10.28
C GLU A 128 -29.06 -8.42 11.52
N GLU A 129 -27.76 -8.43 11.80
CA GLU A 129 -27.17 -9.11 12.96
C GLU A 129 -27.60 -8.44 14.27
N VAL A 130 -27.54 -7.11 14.36
CA VAL A 130 -27.94 -6.39 15.59
C VAL A 130 -29.45 -6.44 15.83
N GLU A 131 -30.26 -6.52 14.77
CA GLU A 131 -31.70 -6.78 14.87
C GLU A 131 -31.96 -8.20 15.36
N PHE A 132 -31.24 -9.20 14.82
CA PHE A 132 -31.35 -10.60 15.25
C PHE A 132 -30.93 -10.80 16.71
N GLU A 133 -29.89 -10.10 17.17
CA GLU A 133 -29.43 -10.10 18.56
C GLU A 133 -30.36 -9.32 19.51
N GLY A 134 -31.38 -8.62 18.98
CA GLY A 134 -32.34 -7.87 19.76
C GLY A 134 -31.81 -6.54 20.31
N LEU A 135 -30.71 -6.02 19.75
CA LEU A 135 -30.13 -4.73 20.13
C LEU A 135 -30.90 -3.56 19.52
N LEU A 136 -31.51 -3.75 18.35
CA LEU A 136 -32.34 -2.76 17.67
C LEU A 136 -33.72 -3.33 17.30
N LEU A 137 -34.71 -2.44 17.26
CA LEU A 137 -36.03 -2.71 16.71
C LEU A 137 -36.21 -1.91 15.44
N ARG A 138 -36.46 -2.59 14.32
CA ARG A 138 -36.74 -1.94 13.05
C ARG A 138 -38.13 -1.31 13.10
N ILE A 139 -38.18 0.02 12.98
CA ILE A 139 -39.41 0.77 12.80
C ILE A 139 -39.53 1.07 11.31
N SER A 140 -40.50 0.43 10.66
CA SER A 140 -40.81 0.60 9.23
C SER A 140 -41.51 1.91 8.93
#